data_AF-A0A8J3ITC5-F1
#
_entry.id   AF-A0A8J3ITC5-F1
#
_cell.length_a   1.000
_cell.length_b   1.000
_cell.length_c   1.000
_cell.angle_alpha   90.00
_cell.angle_beta   90.00
_cell.angle_gamma   90.00
#
_symmetry.space_group_name_H-M   'P 1'
#
loop_
_entity.id
_entity.type
_entity.pdbx_description
1 polymer ?
#
loop_
_entity_poly.entity_id
_entity_poly.type
_entity_poly.pdbx_seq_one_letter_code
_entity_poly.pdbx_strand_id
1 'polypeptide(L)'
;MTRLLFIKLLKDLRTTWTRILLMVVAISISLVAFGTVLYTRSIIDPQISNGYTSTQPASARIVLSEEVEQEQVDTIRSAALAEPGIIDATLRAVSTFQMQTQDGRLSAIPLQIFIAAPNDPMRIARFPVEQGSWPPPPNGVLIEREALRFLNLKVGDSLVIAGLDGRPVSLRITGVVHDPSLAPAYEEQKGYGYISTATLPLLGKPPVLDELAITVADQPGGTVPSHNREVIVQTVLRLANRLKQTHHLSIEQIQVPPPYQHPHQGQMNMLLLALLAFGVLSLLLSAILVATMLNGLLTRQIPQIGILKAIGARSRQTLQLYLFMTLLVTAVATALAFLPGIILGRGWAQVMLVNMLNMDPTSLAAPWWTYALVITAGVGLPLVMALVPLMRASRRTVRETLDDRGMGQKVLRAKGLDTWLSRLRGLDRKWLPPGAAQHLSASSALRARSWIAGAGRGHFHQRTEHISGHRGDTRHPRGRTTMGR
;
A
#
# COMPACT_ATOMS: atom_id res chain seq x y z
N MET A 1 -31.26 26.30 15.52
CA MET A 1 -30.91 27.63 14.95
C MET A 1 -32.12 28.55 14.99
N THR A 2 -31.96 29.87 14.93
CA THR A 2 -33.08 30.78 14.66
C THR A 2 -33.33 30.92 13.15
N ARG A 3 -34.56 31.23 12.75
CA ARG A 3 -34.96 31.39 11.33
C ARG A 3 -34.05 32.37 10.56
N LEU A 4 -33.66 33.47 11.19
CA LEU A 4 -32.77 34.49 10.62
C LEU A 4 -31.35 33.95 10.36
N LEU A 5 -30.79 33.13 11.26
CA LEU A 5 -29.47 32.51 11.06
C LEU A 5 -29.50 31.48 9.91
N PHE A 6 -30.61 30.76 9.73
CA PHE A 6 -30.79 29.84 8.61
C PHE A 6 -30.93 30.56 7.26
N ILE A 7 -31.68 31.67 7.21
CA ILE A 7 -31.78 32.51 6.01
C ILE A 7 -30.42 33.13 5.66
N LYS A 8 -29.63 33.59 6.66
CA LYS A 8 -28.25 34.03 6.43
C LYS A 8 -27.39 32.89 5.84
N LEU A 9 -27.40 31.72 6.47
CA LEU A 9 -26.63 30.55 6.04
C LEU A 9 -26.90 30.23 4.56
N LEU A 10 -28.17 30.18 4.14
CA LEU A 10 -28.54 29.87 2.76
C LEU A 10 -28.03 30.92 1.74
N LYS A 11 -28.02 32.20 2.14
CA LYS A 11 -27.47 33.31 1.33
C LYS A 11 -25.93 33.28 1.27
N ASP A 12 -25.27 32.96 2.38
CA ASP A 12 -23.81 32.78 2.43
C ASP A 12 -23.36 31.57 1.60
N LEU A 13 -24.09 30.45 1.61
CA LEU A 13 -23.86 29.32 0.71
C LEU A 13 -24.00 29.73 -0.76
N ARG A 14 -25.11 30.39 -1.14
CA ARG A 14 -25.35 30.80 -2.54
C ARG A 14 -24.30 31.79 -3.05
N THR A 15 -23.81 32.70 -2.21
CA THR A 15 -22.77 33.68 -2.58
C THR A 15 -21.35 33.12 -2.58
N THR A 16 -21.11 31.95 -1.98
CA THR A 16 -19.79 31.30 -1.92
C THR A 16 -19.73 29.96 -2.66
N TRP A 17 -20.77 29.63 -3.43
CA TRP A 17 -21.03 28.34 -4.05
C TRP A 17 -19.81 27.71 -4.76
N THR A 18 -19.05 28.48 -5.54
CA THR A 18 -17.86 27.94 -6.24
C THR A 18 -16.77 27.42 -5.30
N ARG A 19 -16.58 28.06 -4.14
CA ARG A 19 -15.63 27.61 -3.10
C ARG A 19 -16.16 26.42 -2.32
N ILE A 20 -17.48 26.37 -2.10
CA ILE A 20 -18.14 25.22 -1.48
C ILE A 20 -18.03 24.00 -2.41
N LEU A 21 -18.33 24.15 -3.69
CA LEU A 21 -18.19 23.10 -4.70
C LEU A 21 -16.76 22.56 -4.76
N LEU A 22 -15.74 23.43 -4.77
CA LEU A 22 -14.34 23.02 -4.72
C LEU A 22 -13.99 22.27 -3.42
N MET A 23 -14.50 22.70 -2.26
CA MET A 23 -14.31 21.95 -1.00
C MET A 23 -15.04 20.60 -1.03
N VAL A 24 -16.28 20.54 -1.53
CA VAL A 24 -17.05 19.31 -1.66
C VAL A 24 -16.33 18.31 -2.57
N VAL A 25 -15.88 18.74 -3.75
CA VAL A 25 -15.15 17.90 -4.70
C VAL A 25 -13.80 17.43 -4.12
N ALA A 26 -13.03 18.33 -3.48
CA ALA A 26 -11.74 17.98 -2.89
C ALA A 26 -11.87 17.00 -1.71
N ILE A 27 -12.86 17.18 -0.82
CA ILE A 27 -13.17 16.19 0.23
C ILE A 27 -13.61 14.88 -0.42
N SER A 28 -14.50 14.95 -1.42
CA SER A 28 -15.09 13.74 -2.02
C SER A 28 -14.05 12.87 -2.69
N ILE A 29 -13.17 13.43 -3.52
CA ILE A 29 -12.12 12.67 -4.23
C ILE A 29 -11.15 12.01 -3.23
N SER A 30 -10.67 12.76 -2.23
CA SER A 30 -9.75 12.21 -1.22
C SER A 30 -10.42 11.15 -0.33
N LEU A 31 -11.72 11.28 -0.04
CA LEU A 31 -12.48 10.30 0.74
C LEU A 31 -12.87 9.07 -0.10
N VAL A 32 -13.10 9.21 -1.41
CA VAL A 32 -13.22 8.08 -2.33
C VAL A 32 -11.90 7.32 -2.39
N ALA A 33 -10.75 7.99 -2.50
CA ALA A 33 -9.44 7.33 -2.54
C ALA A 33 -9.13 6.56 -1.23
N PHE A 34 -9.25 7.23 -0.07
CA PHE A 34 -9.09 6.59 1.23
C PHE A 34 -10.11 5.45 1.46
N GLY A 35 -11.38 5.72 1.16
CA GLY A 35 -12.47 4.77 1.32
C GLY A 35 -12.28 3.53 0.46
N THR A 36 -11.91 3.69 -0.81
CA THR A 36 -11.58 2.59 -1.73
C THR A 36 -10.54 1.67 -1.11
N VAL A 37 -9.37 2.18 -0.74
CA VAL A 37 -8.29 1.35 -0.17
C VAL A 37 -8.69 0.69 1.15
N LEU A 38 -9.37 1.44 2.03
CA LEU A 38 -9.81 0.91 3.33
C LEU A 38 -10.86 -0.19 3.17
N TYR A 39 -11.85 -0.01 2.28
CA TYR A 39 -12.83 -1.04 1.94
C TYR A 39 -12.15 -2.25 1.31
N THR A 40 -11.29 -2.05 0.30
CA THR A 40 -10.51 -3.12 -0.34
C THR A 40 -9.78 -3.96 0.71
N ARG A 41 -8.99 -3.33 1.59
CA ARG A 41 -8.28 -4.02 2.66
C ARG A 41 -9.22 -4.76 3.61
N SER A 42 -10.31 -4.11 4.04
CA SER A 42 -11.27 -4.70 4.98
C SER A 42 -12.03 -5.93 4.43
N ILE A 43 -12.06 -6.09 3.10
CA ILE A 43 -12.63 -7.24 2.40
C ILE A 43 -11.55 -8.31 2.14
N ILE A 44 -10.34 -7.90 1.73
CA ILE A 44 -9.25 -8.84 1.40
C ILE A 44 -8.68 -9.53 2.65
N ASP A 45 -8.33 -8.78 3.71
CA ASP A 45 -7.60 -9.32 4.87
C ASP A 45 -8.28 -10.58 5.48
N PRO A 46 -9.63 -10.63 5.65
CA PRO A 46 -10.33 -11.83 6.11
C PRO A 46 -10.47 -12.92 5.04
N GLN A 47 -10.67 -12.56 3.77
CA GLN A 47 -10.89 -13.55 2.69
C GLN A 47 -9.61 -14.37 2.43
N ILE A 48 -8.42 -13.76 2.47
CA ILE A 48 -7.15 -14.50 2.36
C ILE A 48 -7.00 -15.50 3.50
N SER A 49 -7.26 -15.08 4.75
CA SER A 49 -7.11 -15.96 5.91
C SER A 49 -8.15 -17.08 5.91
N ASN A 50 -9.41 -16.80 5.57
CA ASN A 50 -10.46 -17.81 5.45
C ASN A 50 -10.21 -18.79 4.30
N GLY A 51 -9.77 -18.31 3.13
CA GLY A 51 -9.40 -19.15 1.99
C GLY A 51 -8.26 -20.09 2.35
N TYR A 52 -7.16 -19.55 2.89
CA TYR A 52 -6.00 -20.34 3.31
C TYR A 52 -6.33 -21.35 4.41
N THR A 53 -7.02 -20.94 5.48
CA THR A 53 -7.42 -21.83 6.60
C THR A 53 -8.37 -22.94 6.15
N SER A 54 -9.23 -22.71 5.15
CA SER A 54 -10.15 -23.72 4.62
C SER A 54 -9.44 -24.95 4.03
N THR A 55 -8.19 -24.80 3.56
CA THR A 55 -7.35 -25.91 3.06
C THR A 55 -6.86 -26.85 4.15
N GLN A 56 -7.07 -26.54 5.45
CA GLN A 56 -6.41 -27.24 6.56
C GLN A 56 -4.88 -27.35 6.31
N PRO A 57 -4.18 -26.21 6.24
CA PRO A 57 -2.77 -26.16 5.89
C PRO A 57 -1.92 -26.86 6.95
N ALA A 58 -0.82 -27.48 6.52
CA ALA A 58 0.13 -28.12 7.42
C ALA A 58 0.73 -27.08 8.40
N SER A 59 0.76 -27.40 9.68
CA SER A 59 1.44 -26.59 10.70
C SER A 59 2.96 -26.59 10.47
N ALA A 60 3.49 -27.70 9.94
CA ALA A 60 4.87 -27.82 9.52
C ALA A 60 5.04 -28.90 8.43
N ARG A 61 6.17 -28.84 7.73
CA ARG A 61 6.66 -29.86 6.79
C ARG A 61 8.06 -30.30 7.21
N ILE A 62 8.33 -31.59 7.14
CA ILE A 62 9.66 -32.17 7.35
C ILE A 62 10.06 -32.82 6.02
N VAL A 63 11.08 -32.27 5.36
CA VAL A 63 11.69 -32.85 4.15
C VAL A 63 12.74 -33.87 4.59
N LEU A 64 12.58 -35.10 4.11
CA LEU A 64 13.44 -36.24 4.40
C LEU A 64 14.53 -36.33 3.33
N SER A 65 15.75 -36.70 3.73
CA SER A 65 16.85 -36.97 2.77
C SER A 65 16.81 -38.40 2.20
N GLU A 66 15.88 -39.22 2.70
CA GLU A 66 15.66 -40.61 2.31
C GLU A 66 14.25 -40.74 1.73
N GLU A 67 14.14 -41.28 0.52
CA GLU A 67 12.89 -41.48 -0.18
C GLU A 67 12.08 -42.64 0.44
N VAL A 68 10.85 -42.36 0.88
CA VAL A 68 10.00 -43.33 1.60
C VAL A 68 9.15 -44.14 0.63
N GLU A 69 9.26 -45.47 0.69
CA GLU A 69 8.44 -46.39 -0.12
C GLU A 69 7.00 -46.52 0.42
N GLN A 70 6.06 -46.86 -0.46
CA GLN A 70 4.63 -46.91 -0.14
C GLN A 70 4.28 -47.84 1.05
N GLU A 71 5.03 -48.93 1.27
CA GLU A 71 4.84 -49.84 2.43
C GLU A 71 5.22 -49.18 3.78
N GLN A 72 6.13 -48.21 3.75
CA GLN A 72 6.62 -47.51 4.95
C GLN A 72 5.74 -46.31 5.34
N VAL A 73 4.93 -45.78 4.41
CA VAL A 73 4.09 -44.58 4.59
C VAL A 73 3.20 -44.69 5.83
N ASP A 74 2.44 -45.78 5.99
CA ASP A 74 1.55 -45.97 7.14
C ASP A 74 2.33 -46.20 8.45
N THR A 75 3.55 -46.73 8.39
CA THR A 75 4.43 -46.90 9.56
C THR A 75 4.91 -45.54 10.06
N ILE A 76 5.45 -44.70 9.17
CA ILE A 76 5.96 -43.36 9.52
C ILE A 76 4.80 -42.43 9.92
N ARG A 77 3.66 -42.53 9.24
CA ARG A 77 2.43 -41.82 9.63
C ARG A 77 1.97 -42.22 11.04
N SER A 78 1.97 -43.52 11.36
CA SER A 78 1.61 -44.00 12.70
C SER A 78 2.60 -43.56 13.77
N ALA A 79 3.91 -43.54 13.45
CA ALA A 79 4.94 -43.02 14.35
C ALA A 79 4.77 -41.52 14.62
N ALA A 80 4.36 -40.73 13.62
CA ALA A 80 4.06 -39.31 13.78
C ALA A 80 2.81 -39.06 14.64
N LEU A 81 1.74 -39.84 14.43
CA LEU A 81 0.52 -39.78 15.25
C LEU A 81 0.76 -40.22 16.71
N ALA A 82 1.83 -40.98 16.97
CA ALA A 82 2.24 -41.39 18.31
C ALA A 82 3.07 -40.32 19.08
N GLU A 83 3.29 -39.12 18.53
CA GLU A 83 3.96 -38.01 19.21
C GLU A 83 2.93 -37.05 19.87
N PRO A 84 3.01 -36.80 21.19
CA PRO A 84 2.05 -35.96 21.90
C PRO A 84 1.99 -34.51 21.36
N GLY A 85 0.88 -34.21 20.68
CA GLY A 85 0.59 -32.91 20.06
C GLY A 85 0.31 -32.96 18.56
N ILE A 86 0.52 -34.09 17.86
CA ILE A 86 0.15 -34.25 16.45
C ILE A 86 -1.34 -34.58 16.33
N ILE A 87 -2.05 -33.91 15.40
CA ILE A 87 -3.48 -34.12 15.11
C ILE A 87 -3.65 -35.06 13.91
N ASP A 88 -2.96 -34.76 12.81
CA ASP A 88 -2.88 -35.62 11.64
C ASP A 88 -1.49 -35.46 10.98
N ALA A 89 -1.12 -36.45 10.18
CA ALA A 89 0.13 -36.53 9.45
C ALA A 89 -0.11 -37.18 8.08
N THR A 90 0.57 -36.71 7.04
CA THR A 90 0.55 -37.34 5.71
C THR A 90 1.91 -37.19 5.04
N LEU A 91 2.33 -38.21 4.29
CA LEU A 91 3.48 -38.07 3.40
C LEU A 91 2.99 -37.58 2.02
N ARG A 92 3.82 -36.76 1.39
CA ARG A 92 3.71 -36.23 0.03
C ARG A 92 5.09 -36.18 -0.61
N ALA A 93 5.15 -35.85 -1.89
CA ALA A 93 6.39 -35.37 -2.49
C ALA A 93 6.10 -34.17 -3.40
N VAL A 94 7.13 -33.37 -3.65
CA VAL A 94 7.04 -32.21 -4.56
C VAL A 94 8.21 -32.26 -5.51
N SER A 95 7.95 -32.28 -6.82
CA SER A 95 9.00 -32.35 -7.84
C SER A 95 8.66 -31.46 -9.02
N THR A 96 9.64 -30.68 -9.47
CA THR A 96 9.49 -29.72 -10.56
C THR A 96 10.05 -30.31 -11.85
N PHE A 97 9.18 -30.49 -12.84
CA PHE A 97 9.51 -31.06 -14.14
C PHE A 97 9.46 -29.98 -15.22
N GLN A 98 10.22 -30.16 -16.30
CA GLN A 98 10.13 -29.29 -17.47
C GLN A 98 9.08 -29.83 -18.44
N MET A 99 8.14 -28.98 -18.86
CA MET A 99 7.19 -29.30 -19.91
C MET A 99 7.89 -29.26 -21.29
N GLN A 100 7.37 -30.02 -22.25
CA GLN A 100 7.84 -30.00 -23.63
C GLN A 100 6.73 -29.47 -24.55
N THR A 101 7.07 -28.55 -25.45
CA THR A 101 6.15 -28.03 -26.48
C THR A 101 5.91 -29.08 -27.56
N GLN A 102 4.88 -28.87 -28.40
CA GLN A 102 4.59 -29.74 -29.54
C GLN A 102 5.76 -29.84 -30.54
N ASP A 103 6.64 -28.82 -30.59
CA ASP A 103 7.86 -28.80 -31.40
C ASP A 103 9.03 -29.60 -30.79
N GLY A 104 8.80 -30.34 -29.69
CA GLY A 104 9.84 -31.09 -28.98
C GLY A 104 10.81 -30.23 -28.16
N ARG A 105 10.56 -28.92 -28.02
CA ARG A 105 11.42 -28.01 -27.24
C ARG A 105 11.00 -28.00 -25.77
N LEU A 106 11.95 -27.89 -24.85
CA LEU A 106 11.61 -27.62 -23.46
C LEU A 106 10.98 -26.22 -23.32
N SER A 107 9.90 -26.14 -22.56
CA SER A 107 9.26 -24.91 -22.12
C SER A 107 10.19 -24.12 -21.19
N ALA A 108 10.10 -22.79 -21.23
CA ALA A 108 10.73 -21.93 -20.23
C ALA A 108 9.93 -21.88 -18.91
N ILE A 109 8.64 -22.25 -18.96
CA ILE A 109 7.74 -22.37 -17.81
C ILE A 109 7.79 -23.82 -17.32
N PRO A 110 8.26 -24.09 -16.08
CA PRO A 110 8.25 -25.42 -15.49
C PRO A 110 6.86 -25.80 -14.94
N LEU A 111 6.68 -27.08 -14.61
CA LEU A 111 5.51 -27.62 -13.93
C LEU A 111 5.93 -28.16 -12.55
N GLN A 112 5.47 -27.52 -11.48
CA GLN A 112 5.61 -28.05 -10.13
C GLN A 112 4.52 -29.10 -9.89
N ILE A 113 4.92 -30.36 -9.68
CA ILE A 113 3.99 -31.47 -9.44
C ILE A 113 3.98 -31.84 -7.96
N PHE A 114 2.79 -31.80 -7.36
CA PHE A 114 2.51 -32.35 -6.04
C PHE A 114 2.10 -33.82 -6.16
N ILE A 115 2.76 -34.68 -5.40
CA ILE A 115 2.63 -36.14 -5.50
C ILE A 115 1.99 -36.66 -4.21
N ALA A 116 1.00 -37.53 -4.35
CA ALA A 116 0.27 -38.14 -3.24
C ALA A 116 0.18 -39.66 -3.37
N ALA A 117 -0.02 -40.35 -2.24
CA ALA A 117 -0.28 -41.79 -2.22
C ALA A 117 -1.58 -42.14 -2.99
N PRO A 118 -1.71 -43.35 -3.57
CA PRO A 118 -2.88 -43.71 -4.40
C PRO A 118 -4.21 -43.77 -3.64
N ASN A 119 -4.14 -43.83 -2.31
CA ASN A 119 -5.24 -43.88 -1.35
C ASN A 119 -5.34 -42.61 -0.48
N ASP A 120 -4.68 -41.51 -0.86
CA ASP A 120 -4.57 -40.31 -0.03
C ASP A 120 -5.95 -39.66 0.24
N PRO A 121 -6.40 -39.57 1.52
CA PRO A 121 -7.74 -39.10 1.87
C PRO A 121 -7.89 -37.57 1.86
N MET A 122 -6.89 -36.81 1.40
CA MET A 122 -6.85 -35.35 1.34
C MET A 122 -7.32 -34.68 2.63
N ARG A 123 -6.60 -34.96 3.73
CA ARG A 123 -6.92 -34.40 5.06
C ARG A 123 -6.14 -33.14 5.42
N ILE A 124 -4.88 -33.06 4.99
CA ILE A 124 -3.99 -31.90 5.12
C ILE A 124 -3.79 -31.33 3.71
N ALA A 125 -3.72 -30.00 3.57
CA ALA A 125 -3.62 -29.32 2.27
C ALA A 125 -4.71 -29.77 1.29
N ARG A 126 -5.96 -29.57 1.71
CA ARG A 126 -7.19 -29.86 0.96
C ARG A 126 -7.49 -28.77 -0.05
N PHE A 127 -7.96 -29.18 -1.21
CA PHE A 127 -8.46 -28.30 -2.26
C PHE A 127 -9.73 -28.90 -2.89
N PRO A 128 -10.71 -28.09 -3.32
CA PRO A 128 -11.79 -28.56 -4.17
C PRO A 128 -11.25 -29.11 -5.52
N VAL A 129 -11.71 -30.30 -5.87
CA VAL A 129 -11.57 -30.88 -7.22
C VAL A 129 -12.77 -30.38 -8.03
N GLU A 130 -12.53 -29.51 -9.00
CA GLU A 130 -13.58 -28.94 -9.86
C GLU A 130 -14.02 -29.96 -10.93
N GLN A 131 -13.10 -30.80 -11.40
CA GLN A 131 -13.36 -31.86 -12.38
C GLN A 131 -12.37 -33.01 -12.19
N GLY A 132 -12.82 -34.25 -12.41
CA GLY A 132 -11.99 -35.46 -12.27
C GLY A 132 -12.18 -36.15 -10.92
N SER A 133 -11.15 -36.89 -10.47
CA SER A 133 -11.15 -37.63 -9.20
C SER A 133 -9.82 -37.42 -8.46
N TRP A 134 -9.86 -37.44 -7.12
CA TRP A 134 -8.66 -37.45 -6.28
C TRP A 134 -8.46 -38.82 -5.60
N PRO A 135 -7.23 -39.38 -5.59
CA PRO A 135 -6.10 -39.02 -6.48
C PRO A 135 -6.42 -39.28 -7.97
N PRO A 136 -5.67 -38.68 -8.91
CA PRO A 136 -5.80 -39.04 -10.33
C PRO A 136 -5.33 -40.47 -10.61
N PRO A 137 -5.85 -41.11 -11.68
CA PRO A 137 -5.42 -42.44 -12.10
C PRO A 137 -3.95 -42.45 -12.59
N PRO A 138 -3.32 -43.64 -12.72
CA PRO A 138 -2.00 -43.77 -13.34
C PRO A 138 -1.96 -43.16 -14.75
N ASN A 139 -0.86 -42.48 -15.08
CA ASN A 139 -0.70 -41.62 -16.26
C ASN A 139 -1.67 -40.42 -16.36
N GLY A 140 -2.49 -40.18 -15.34
CA GLY A 140 -3.32 -38.99 -15.20
C GLY A 140 -2.62 -37.90 -14.39
N VAL A 141 -2.90 -36.65 -14.76
CA VAL A 141 -2.56 -35.45 -13.99
C VAL A 141 -3.83 -34.60 -13.79
N LEU A 142 -3.96 -33.98 -12.62
CA LEU A 142 -4.88 -32.86 -12.38
C LEU A 142 -4.07 -31.56 -12.46
N ILE A 143 -4.62 -30.51 -13.06
CA ILE A 143 -3.95 -29.21 -13.19
C ILE A 143 -4.73 -28.16 -12.38
N GLU A 144 -4.04 -27.21 -11.77
CA GLU A 144 -4.67 -26.09 -11.06
C GLU A 144 -5.40 -25.16 -12.06
N ARG A 145 -6.58 -24.62 -11.71
CA ARG A 145 -7.48 -23.90 -12.63
C ARG A 145 -6.84 -22.73 -13.37
N GLU A 146 -5.97 -21.98 -12.70
CA GLU A 146 -5.27 -20.82 -13.25
C GLU A 146 -3.96 -21.22 -13.93
N ALA A 147 -3.31 -22.31 -13.48
CA ALA A 147 -2.26 -22.97 -14.25
C ALA A 147 -2.77 -23.47 -15.62
N LEU A 148 -3.96 -24.06 -15.66
CA LEU A 148 -4.58 -24.55 -16.90
C LEU A 148 -4.82 -23.40 -17.89
N ARG A 149 -5.32 -22.25 -17.40
CA ARG A 149 -5.54 -21.02 -18.18
C ARG A 149 -4.23 -20.40 -18.64
N PHE A 150 -3.26 -20.22 -17.74
CA PHE A 150 -1.95 -19.61 -18.01
C PHE A 150 -1.17 -20.38 -19.08
N LEU A 151 -1.25 -21.72 -19.05
CA LEU A 151 -0.62 -22.59 -20.03
C LEU A 151 -1.46 -22.80 -21.31
N ASN A 152 -2.67 -22.24 -21.37
CA ASN A 152 -3.64 -22.41 -22.47
C ASN A 152 -3.95 -23.89 -22.79
N LEU A 153 -4.07 -24.71 -21.73
CA LEU A 153 -4.37 -26.15 -21.78
C LEU A 153 -5.87 -26.41 -21.50
N LYS A 154 -6.32 -27.64 -21.74
CA LYS A 154 -7.69 -28.11 -21.46
C LYS A 154 -7.69 -29.50 -20.85
N VAL A 155 -8.76 -29.82 -20.11
CA VAL A 155 -9.02 -31.21 -19.71
C VAL A 155 -9.28 -32.04 -20.96
N GLY A 156 -8.60 -33.17 -21.08
CA GLY A 156 -8.56 -33.94 -22.33
C GLY A 156 -7.48 -33.52 -23.32
N ASP A 157 -6.54 -32.64 -22.95
CA ASP A 157 -5.24 -32.54 -23.63
C ASP A 157 -4.25 -33.57 -23.07
N SER A 158 -3.16 -33.80 -23.79
CA SER A 158 -2.03 -34.63 -23.36
C SER A 158 -0.80 -33.76 -23.15
N LEU A 159 -0.29 -33.75 -21.91
CA LEU A 159 0.80 -32.91 -21.46
C LEU A 159 2.11 -33.70 -21.49
N VAL A 160 3.07 -33.25 -22.28
CA VAL A 160 4.40 -33.88 -22.35
C VAL A 160 5.33 -33.21 -21.36
N ILE A 161 5.96 -34.00 -20.48
CA ILE A 161 7.01 -33.55 -19.56
C ILE A 161 8.28 -34.40 -19.73
N ALA A 162 9.43 -33.81 -19.47
CA ALA A 162 10.69 -34.55 -19.41
C ALA A 162 10.78 -35.32 -18.08
N GLY A 163 10.88 -36.65 -18.15
CA GLY A 163 11.24 -37.51 -17.02
C GLY A 163 12.68 -37.28 -16.55
N LEU A 164 13.03 -37.82 -15.38
CA LEU A 164 14.40 -37.63 -14.84
C LEU A 164 15.47 -38.43 -15.59
N ASP A 165 15.08 -39.44 -16.37
CA ASP A 165 15.94 -40.13 -17.34
C ASP A 165 16.08 -39.35 -18.67
N GLY A 166 15.52 -38.14 -18.75
CA GLY A 166 15.51 -37.28 -19.93
C GLY A 166 14.51 -37.69 -21.01
N ARG A 167 13.70 -38.74 -20.82
CA ARG A 167 12.72 -39.18 -21.82
C ARG A 167 11.44 -38.35 -21.78
N PRO A 168 10.78 -38.12 -22.92
CA PRO A 168 9.49 -37.43 -22.96
C PRO A 168 8.37 -38.38 -22.51
N VAL A 169 7.56 -37.96 -21.54
CA VAL A 169 6.46 -38.73 -20.97
C VAL A 169 5.16 -37.95 -21.14
N SER A 170 4.12 -38.60 -21.69
CA SER A 170 2.85 -37.95 -22.01
C SER A 170 1.76 -38.31 -21.00
N LEU A 171 1.52 -37.40 -20.06
CA LEU A 171 0.45 -37.49 -19.07
C LEU A 171 -0.87 -36.97 -19.63
N ARG A 172 -1.99 -37.56 -19.23
CA ARG A 172 -3.33 -37.11 -19.63
C ARG A 172 -3.86 -36.09 -18.64
N ILE A 173 -4.32 -34.91 -19.09
CA ILE A 173 -5.00 -33.97 -18.20
C ILE A 173 -6.41 -34.52 -17.93
N THR A 174 -6.59 -35.07 -16.73
CA THR A 174 -7.79 -35.81 -16.31
C THR A 174 -8.83 -34.94 -15.60
N GLY A 175 -8.46 -33.74 -15.17
CA GLY A 175 -9.32 -32.88 -14.38
C GLY A 175 -8.65 -31.60 -13.90
N VAL A 176 -9.38 -30.83 -13.09
CA VAL A 176 -9.00 -29.52 -12.58
C VAL A 176 -9.20 -29.46 -11.06
N VAL A 177 -8.28 -28.79 -10.37
CA VAL A 177 -8.40 -28.45 -8.96
C VAL A 177 -8.26 -26.94 -8.78
N HIS A 178 -8.81 -26.41 -7.68
CA HIS A 178 -8.58 -25.04 -7.24
C HIS A 178 -7.91 -25.08 -5.86
N ASP A 179 -6.62 -24.72 -5.78
CA ASP A 179 -5.86 -24.71 -4.52
C ASP A 179 -5.55 -23.28 -4.04
N PRO A 180 -6.34 -22.72 -3.09
CA PRO A 180 -6.13 -21.38 -2.56
C PRO A 180 -4.97 -21.29 -1.53
N SER A 181 -4.14 -22.34 -1.40
CA SER A 181 -2.88 -22.29 -0.65
C SER A 181 -1.66 -21.92 -1.50
N LEU A 182 -1.82 -21.90 -2.83
CA LEU A 182 -0.79 -21.59 -3.81
C LEU A 182 -0.94 -20.17 -4.38
N ALA A 183 0.19 -19.56 -4.75
CA ALA A 183 0.19 -18.36 -5.57
C ALA A 183 -0.30 -18.68 -7.00
N PRO A 184 -0.93 -17.74 -7.72
CA PRO A 184 -1.35 -17.96 -9.10
C PRO A 184 -0.17 -18.29 -10.05
N ALA A 185 -0.41 -19.19 -11.01
CA ALA A 185 0.62 -19.72 -11.91
C ALA A 185 1.39 -18.66 -12.73
N TYR A 186 0.72 -17.57 -13.12
CA TYR A 186 1.36 -16.45 -13.82
C TYR A 186 2.26 -15.61 -12.91
N GLU A 187 2.08 -15.63 -11.58
CA GLU A 187 2.83 -14.80 -10.64
C GLU A 187 4.20 -15.42 -10.34
N GLU A 188 4.25 -16.72 -10.05
CA GLU A 188 5.51 -17.46 -9.87
C GLU A 188 6.06 -18.07 -11.18
N GLN A 189 5.44 -17.76 -12.33
CA GLN A 189 5.87 -18.19 -13.68
C GLN A 189 6.08 -19.71 -13.82
N LYS A 190 5.18 -20.51 -13.22
CA LYS A 190 5.20 -21.99 -13.25
C LYS A 190 3.78 -22.54 -13.24
N GLY A 191 3.57 -23.68 -13.88
CA GLY A 191 2.34 -24.45 -13.72
C GLY A 191 2.32 -25.25 -12.43
N TYR A 192 1.12 -25.59 -11.95
CA TYR A 192 0.93 -26.55 -10.85
C TYR A 192 0.12 -27.75 -11.34
N GLY A 193 0.63 -28.95 -11.05
CA GLY A 193 -0.04 -30.22 -11.35
C GLY A 193 -0.02 -31.15 -10.15
N TYR A 194 -0.85 -32.19 -10.19
CA TYR A 194 -0.97 -33.18 -9.13
C TYR A 194 -1.05 -34.59 -9.72
N ILE A 195 -0.30 -35.54 -9.16
CA ILE A 195 -0.28 -36.95 -9.59
C ILE A 195 -0.31 -37.91 -8.39
N SER A 196 -0.71 -39.15 -8.64
CA SER A 196 -0.46 -40.27 -7.72
C SER A 196 0.99 -40.77 -7.85
N THR A 197 1.58 -41.33 -6.78
CA THR A 197 2.86 -42.08 -6.84
C THR A 197 2.85 -43.19 -7.89
N ALA A 198 1.67 -43.74 -8.23
CA ALA A 198 1.51 -44.73 -9.31
C ALA A 198 1.91 -44.21 -10.71
N THR A 199 2.06 -42.89 -10.90
CA THR A 199 2.56 -42.27 -12.13
C THR A 199 4.09 -42.08 -12.11
N LEU A 200 4.76 -42.09 -10.94
CA LEU A 200 6.21 -41.86 -10.84
C LEU A 200 7.09 -42.84 -11.64
N PRO A 201 6.78 -44.16 -11.72
CA PRO A 201 7.56 -45.09 -12.55
C PRO A 201 7.58 -44.74 -14.04
N LEU A 202 6.55 -44.04 -14.55
CA LEU A 202 6.52 -43.55 -15.93
C LEU A 202 7.47 -42.37 -16.14
N LEU A 203 7.80 -41.63 -15.07
CA LEU A 203 8.69 -40.44 -15.06
C LEU A 203 10.15 -40.79 -14.72
N GLY A 204 10.47 -42.08 -14.56
CA GLY A 204 11.79 -42.54 -14.16
C GLY A 204 12.11 -42.40 -12.66
N LYS A 205 11.11 -42.13 -11.79
CA LYS A 205 11.27 -42.19 -10.32
C LYS A 205 10.65 -43.47 -9.74
N PRO A 206 11.18 -44.01 -8.63
CA PRO A 206 10.45 -45.00 -7.83
C PRO A 206 9.17 -44.38 -7.22
N PRO A 207 8.18 -45.18 -6.79
CA PRO A 207 6.88 -44.70 -6.29
C PRO A 207 6.96 -44.23 -4.82
N VAL A 208 7.78 -43.22 -4.56
CA VAL A 208 8.23 -42.78 -3.22
C VAL A 208 7.74 -41.39 -2.83
N LEU A 209 7.87 -41.05 -1.54
CA LEU A 209 7.49 -39.76 -0.95
C LEU A 209 8.63 -39.21 -0.06
N ASP A 210 8.77 -37.88 0.02
CA ASP A 210 9.92 -37.19 0.67
C ASP A 210 9.52 -36.07 1.66
N GLU A 211 8.29 -35.57 1.63
CA GLU A 211 7.75 -34.55 2.55
C GLU A 211 6.75 -35.15 3.54
N LEU A 212 7.06 -35.14 4.83
CA LEU A 212 6.10 -35.41 5.91
C LEU A 212 5.43 -34.10 6.35
N ALA A 213 4.19 -33.89 5.91
CA ALA A 213 3.35 -32.76 6.29
C ALA A 213 2.50 -33.10 7.53
N ILE A 214 2.52 -32.23 8.54
CA ILE A 214 1.87 -32.48 9.83
C ILE A 214 1.04 -31.30 10.34
N THR A 215 0.00 -31.63 11.12
CA THR A 215 -0.88 -30.69 11.80
C THR A 215 -0.68 -30.84 13.32
N VAL A 216 -0.43 -29.75 14.04
CA VAL A 216 -0.03 -29.75 15.46
C VAL A 216 -1.07 -29.01 16.30
N ALA A 217 -1.44 -29.53 17.48
CA ALA A 217 -2.31 -28.91 18.47
C ALA A 217 -1.54 -28.09 19.53
N ASP A 218 -2.20 -27.14 20.19
CA ASP A 218 -1.61 -26.42 21.33
C ASP A 218 -1.38 -27.30 22.57
N GLN A 219 -2.08 -28.44 22.69
CA GLN A 219 -1.99 -29.38 23.80
C GLN A 219 -2.14 -30.84 23.31
N PRO A 220 -1.50 -31.83 23.96
CA PRO A 220 -1.71 -33.25 23.65
C PRO A 220 -3.18 -33.66 23.69
N GLY A 221 -3.65 -34.37 22.66
CA GLY A 221 -5.05 -34.77 22.52
C GLY A 221 -6.00 -33.67 22.03
N GLY A 222 -5.51 -32.44 21.79
CA GLY A 222 -6.29 -31.37 21.18
C GLY A 222 -6.60 -31.66 19.70
N THR A 223 -7.80 -31.30 19.25
CA THR A 223 -8.28 -31.50 17.87
C THR A 223 -8.29 -30.21 17.03
N VAL A 224 -7.90 -29.08 17.63
CA VAL A 224 -7.80 -27.76 16.97
C VAL A 224 -6.32 -27.45 16.73
N PRO A 225 -5.88 -27.11 15.51
CA PRO A 225 -4.47 -26.83 15.28
C PRO A 225 -4.00 -25.52 15.90
N SER A 226 -2.76 -25.56 16.37
CA SER A 226 -2.09 -24.50 17.10
C SER A 226 -1.94 -23.24 16.25
N HIS A 227 -2.21 -22.10 16.87
CA HIS A 227 -1.83 -20.79 16.32
C HIS A 227 -0.47 -20.32 16.86
N ASN A 228 0.11 -21.03 17.84
CA ASN A 228 1.38 -20.68 18.47
C ASN A 228 2.56 -21.36 17.75
N ARG A 229 3.31 -20.57 16.98
CA ARG A 229 4.49 -21.04 16.24
C ARG A 229 5.56 -21.66 17.14
N GLU A 230 5.68 -21.26 18.41
CA GLU A 230 6.66 -21.84 19.35
C GLU A 230 6.29 -23.27 19.75
N VAL A 231 5.01 -23.53 20.03
CA VAL A 231 4.50 -24.88 20.36
C VAL A 231 4.62 -25.81 19.14
N ILE A 232 4.37 -25.28 17.94
CA ILE A 232 4.60 -26.00 16.68
C ILE A 232 6.09 -26.35 16.55
N VAL A 233 7.00 -25.37 16.59
CA VAL A 233 8.45 -25.61 16.47
C VAL A 233 8.94 -26.64 17.51
N GLN A 234 8.55 -26.52 18.78
CA GLN A 234 8.96 -27.45 19.82
C GLN A 234 8.45 -28.89 19.57
N THR A 235 7.21 -29.04 19.11
CA THR A 235 6.61 -30.37 18.85
C THR A 235 7.18 -31.01 17.58
N VAL A 236 7.41 -30.22 16.53
CA VAL A 236 8.04 -30.66 15.28
C VAL A 236 9.49 -31.10 15.53
N LEU A 237 10.24 -30.38 16.38
CA LEU A 237 11.60 -30.77 16.75
C LEU A 237 11.65 -32.03 17.63
N ARG A 238 10.67 -32.27 18.51
CA ARG A 238 10.53 -33.54 19.23
C ARG A 238 10.29 -34.70 18.25
N LEU A 239 9.30 -34.55 17.36
CA LEU A 239 9.00 -35.55 16.33
C LEU A 239 10.21 -35.84 15.45
N ALA A 240 10.89 -34.81 14.93
CA ALA A 240 12.06 -34.95 14.07
C ALA A 240 13.19 -35.76 14.74
N ASN A 241 13.51 -35.46 16.01
CA ASN A 241 14.50 -36.22 16.76
C ASN A 241 14.06 -37.68 16.99
N ARG A 242 12.78 -37.92 17.28
CA ARG A 242 12.23 -39.27 17.50
C ARG A 242 12.22 -40.11 16.23
N LEU A 243 11.80 -39.55 15.10
CA LEU A 243 11.86 -40.21 13.79
C LEU A 243 13.30 -40.59 13.42
N LYS A 244 14.26 -39.68 13.63
CA LYS A 244 15.68 -39.95 13.40
C LYS A 244 16.26 -41.02 14.34
N GLN A 245 15.79 -41.11 15.59
CA GLN A 245 16.26 -42.11 16.56
C GLN A 245 15.61 -43.49 16.40
N THR A 246 14.32 -43.57 16.06
CA THR A 246 13.56 -44.82 16.01
C THR A 246 13.51 -45.42 14.60
N HIS A 247 13.37 -44.57 13.57
CA HIS A 247 13.23 -44.99 12.17
C HIS A 247 14.47 -44.67 11.33
N HIS A 248 15.54 -44.15 11.94
CA HIS A 248 16.82 -43.78 11.31
C HIS A 248 16.75 -42.67 10.23
N LEU A 249 15.56 -42.17 9.92
CA LEU A 249 15.29 -41.19 8.87
C LEU A 249 16.17 -39.94 8.97
N SER A 250 16.96 -39.68 7.93
CA SER A 250 17.65 -38.41 7.71
C SER A 250 16.66 -37.30 7.34
N ILE A 251 16.85 -36.12 7.93
CA ILE A 251 16.01 -34.94 7.72
C ILE A 251 16.88 -33.86 7.08
N GLU A 252 16.47 -33.39 5.90
CA GLU A 252 17.14 -32.31 5.18
C GLU A 252 16.68 -30.94 5.71
N GLN A 253 15.37 -30.75 5.82
CA GLN A 253 14.79 -29.45 6.15
C GLN A 253 13.53 -29.58 7.01
N ILE A 254 13.36 -28.65 7.95
CA ILE A 254 12.11 -28.47 8.70
C ILE A 254 11.55 -27.09 8.36
N GLN A 255 10.39 -27.05 7.70
CA GLN A 255 9.70 -25.81 7.34
C GLN A 255 8.52 -25.59 8.29
N VAL A 256 8.60 -24.54 9.11
CA VAL A 256 7.48 -24.08 9.95
C VAL A 256 7.02 -22.70 9.46
N PRO A 257 6.00 -22.61 8.59
CA PRO A 257 5.48 -21.32 8.12
C PRO A 257 4.86 -20.50 9.27
N PRO A 258 4.55 -19.20 9.05
CA PRO A 258 3.71 -18.45 9.98
C PRO A 258 2.31 -19.08 10.05
N PRO A 259 1.81 -19.48 11.23
CA PRO A 259 0.54 -20.20 11.33
C PRO A 259 -0.62 -19.44 10.70
N TYR A 260 -1.38 -20.14 9.83
CA TYR A 260 -2.60 -19.65 9.18
C TYR A 260 -2.46 -18.37 8.34
N GLN A 261 -1.26 -18.07 7.85
CA GLN A 261 -1.02 -16.97 6.91
C GLN A 261 -0.64 -17.51 5.53
N HIS A 262 -1.29 -17.00 4.48
CA HIS A 262 -0.92 -17.33 3.10
C HIS A 262 0.49 -16.78 2.80
N PRO A 263 1.37 -17.49 2.03
CA PRO A 263 2.77 -17.08 1.87
C PRO A 263 2.98 -15.62 1.42
N HIS A 264 2.13 -15.12 0.52
CA HIS A 264 2.20 -13.75 -0.01
C HIS A 264 1.43 -12.72 0.83
N GLN A 265 0.74 -13.13 1.90
CA GLN A 265 -0.07 -12.22 2.73
C GLN A 265 0.77 -11.12 3.38
N GLY A 266 2.03 -11.40 3.73
CA GLY A 266 2.97 -10.38 4.22
C GLY A 266 3.25 -9.27 3.20
N GLN A 267 3.47 -9.65 1.93
CA GLN A 267 3.73 -8.73 0.82
C GLN A 267 2.49 -7.88 0.51
N MET A 268 1.32 -8.53 0.40
CA MET A 268 0.02 -7.87 0.20
C MET A 268 -0.32 -6.90 1.34
N ASN A 269 -0.06 -7.30 2.60
CA ASN A 269 -0.27 -6.46 3.78
C ASN A 269 0.56 -5.17 3.75
N MET A 270 1.80 -5.22 3.25
CA MET A 270 2.67 -4.06 3.09
C MET A 270 2.17 -3.14 1.97
N LEU A 271 1.78 -3.69 0.81
CA LEU A 271 1.22 -2.93 -0.31
C LEU A 271 -0.07 -2.19 0.11
N LEU A 272 -1.01 -2.90 0.73
CA LEU A 272 -2.27 -2.33 1.23
C LEU A 272 -2.04 -1.30 2.34
N LEU A 273 -1.02 -1.48 3.19
CA LEU A 273 -0.64 -0.49 4.21
C LEU A 273 -0.06 0.79 3.58
N ALA A 274 0.81 0.66 2.56
CA ALA A 274 1.37 1.81 1.84
C ALA A 274 0.27 2.60 1.11
N LEU A 275 -0.62 1.92 0.39
CA LEU A 275 -1.79 2.52 -0.25
C LEU A 275 -2.70 3.22 0.77
N LEU A 276 -2.91 2.62 1.95
CA LEU A 276 -3.73 3.22 3.01
C LEU A 276 -3.06 4.48 3.58
N ALA A 277 -1.74 4.47 3.75
CA ALA A 277 -0.98 5.66 4.15
C ALA A 277 -1.12 6.81 3.13
N PHE A 278 -1.04 6.52 1.82
CA PHE A 278 -1.33 7.52 0.77
C PHE A 278 -2.78 8.03 0.81
N GLY A 279 -3.75 7.18 1.11
CA GLY A 279 -5.15 7.57 1.34
C GLY A 279 -5.30 8.52 2.54
N VAL A 280 -4.68 8.18 3.67
CA VAL A 280 -4.68 9.03 4.89
C VAL A 280 -3.99 10.38 4.64
N LEU A 281 -2.85 10.38 3.97
CA LEU A 281 -2.15 11.62 3.59
C LEU A 281 -3.01 12.49 2.66
N SER A 282 -3.70 11.87 1.69
CA SER A 282 -4.62 12.57 0.79
C SER A 282 -5.79 13.22 1.54
N LEU A 283 -6.38 12.53 2.52
CA LEU A 283 -7.39 13.11 3.41
C LEU A 283 -6.86 14.25 4.27
N LEU A 284 -5.64 14.13 4.82
CA LEU A 284 -5.00 15.19 5.60
C LEU A 284 -4.76 16.45 4.75
N LEU A 285 -4.22 16.29 3.53
CA LEU A 285 -4.04 17.39 2.59
C LEU A 285 -5.38 18.05 2.23
N SER A 286 -6.44 17.26 2.00
CA SER A 286 -7.79 17.76 1.72
C SER A 286 -8.39 18.51 2.93
N ALA A 287 -8.22 18.01 4.15
CA ALA A 287 -8.67 18.68 5.36
C ALA A 287 -7.91 20.01 5.63
N ILE A 288 -6.62 20.07 5.30
CA ILE A 288 -5.82 21.31 5.34
C ILE A 288 -6.29 22.31 4.26
N LEU A 289 -6.60 21.82 3.05
CA LEU A 289 -7.16 22.63 1.96
C LEU A 289 -8.53 23.21 2.34
N VAL A 290 -9.38 22.43 3.01
CA VAL A 290 -10.67 22.89 3.56
C VAL A 290 -10.44 23.94 4.66
N ALA A 291 -9.55 23.69 5.62
CA ALA A 291 -9.26 24.64 6.69
C ALA A 291 -8.70 25.99 6.17
N THR A 292 -7.86 25.95 5.13
CA THR A 292 -7.33 27.18 4.49
C THR A 292 -8.38 27.89 3.64
N MET A 293 -9.23 27.17 2.90
CA MET A 293 -10.37 27.75 2.18
C MET A 293 -11.40 28.40 3.12
N LEU A 294 -11.74 27.73 4.24
CA LEU A 294 -12.61 28.28 5.28
C LEU A 294 -12.00 29.52 5.93
N ASN A 295 -10.71 29.52 6.25
CA ASN A 295 -10.02 30.72 6.77
C ASN A 295 -10.11 31.90 5.77
N GLY A 296 -9.99 31.62 4.46
CA GLY A 296 -10.17 32.63 3.40
C GLY A 296 -11.61 33.14 3.26
N LEU A 297 -12.62 32.29 3.45
CA LEU A 297 -14.03 32.69 3.50
C LEU A 297 -14.33 33.55 4.73
N LEU A 298 -13.95 33.07 5.92
CA LEU A 298 -14.10 33.77 7.20
C LEU A 298 -13.47 35.16 7.14
N THR A 299 -12.30 35.30 6.52
CA THR A 299 -11.61 36.59 6.36
C THR A 299 -12.48 37.62 5.61
N ARG A 300 -13.19 37.20 4.56
CA ARG A 300 -14.14 38.07 3.83
C ARG A 300 -15.39 38.39 4.66
N GLN A 301 -15.72 37.56 5.64
CA GLN A 301 -16.87 37.72 6.53
C GLN A 301 -16.54 38.45 7.85
N ILE A 302 -15.28 38.82 8.11
CA ILE A 302 -14.86 39.58 9.31
C ILE A 302 -15.74 40.83 9.56
N PRO A 303 -16.03 41.70 8.57
CA PRO A 303 -16.90 42.86 8.79
C PRO A 303 -18.34 42.47 9.17
N GLN A 304 -18.85 41.36 8.63
CA GLN A 304 -20.18 40.85 8.99
C GLN A 304 -20.21 40.30 10.43
N ILE A 305 -19.11 39.67 10.87
CA ILE A 305 -18.95 39.20 12.26
C ILE A 305 -18.91 40.38 13.22
N GLY A 306 -18.23 41.47 12.84
CA GLY A 306 -18.22 42.74 13.55
C GLY A 306 -19.63 43.31 13.76
N ILE A 307 -20.39 43.47 12.67
CA ILE A 307 -21.78 43.95 12.71
C ILE A 307 -22.66 43.04 13.58
N LEU A 308 -22.54 41.71 13.41
CA LEU A 308 -23.33 40.74 14.19
C LEU A 308 -23.04 40.87 15.70
N LYS A 309 -21.78 41.09 16.09
CA LYS A 309 -21.38 41.31 17.48
C LYS A 309 -21.79 42.68 18.03
N ALA A 310 -21.77 43.73 17.20
CA ALA A 310 -22.27 45.06 17.58
C ALA A 310 -23.76 45.04 17.92
N ILE A 311 -24.54 44.17 17.26
CA ILE A 311 -25.97 43.91 17.55
C ILE A 311 -26.14 42.81 18.63
N GLY A 312 -25.09 42.53 19.42
CA GLY A 312 -25.17 41.70 20.64
C GLY A 312 -24.97 40.19 20.45
N ALA A 313 -24.60 39.68 19.27
CA ALA A 313 -24.40 38.24 19.09
C ALA A 313 -23.14 37.72 19.82
N ARG A 314 -23.31 36.59 20.52
CA ARG A 314 -22.25 35.95 21.32
C ARG A 314 -21.30 35.15 20.43
N SER A 315 -20.00 35.15 20.74
CA SER A 315 -18.98 34.40 19.99
C SER A 315 -19.34 32.91 19.77
N ARG A 316 -20.03 32.27 20.73
CA ARG A 316 -20.53 30.88 20.61
C ARG A 316 -21.57 30.72 19.49
N GLN A 317 -22.45 31.70 19.29
CA GLN A 317 -23.47 31.67 18.21
C GLN A 317 -22.79 31.77 16.84
N THR A 318 -21.81 32.66 16.69
CA THR A 318 -20.98 32.78 15.48
C THR A 318 -20.20 31.50 15.19
N LEU A 319 -19.61 30.88 16.21
CA LEU A 319 -18.90 29.61 16.08
C LEU A 319 -19.85 28.46 15.67
N GLN A 320 -21.03 28.37 16.27
CA GLN A 320 -22.04 27.37 15.94
C GLN A 320 -22.59 27.53 14.51
N LEU A 321 -22.77 28.77 14.03
CA LEU A 321 -23.19 29.04 12.65
C LEU A 321 -22.20 28.45 11.64
N TYR A 322 -20.91 28.74 11.80
CA TYR A 322 -19.90 28.29 10.84
C TYR A 322 -19.52 26.81 11.02
N LEU A 323 -19.55 26.26 12.25
CA LEU A 323 -19.41 24.80 12.44
C LEU A 323 -20.55 24.03 11.76
N PHE A 324 -21.78 24.52 11.83
CA PHE A 324 -22.91 23.92 11.12
C PHE A 324 -22.78 24.05 9.59
N MET A 325 -22.25 25.18 9.10
CA MET A 325 -21.90 25.34 7.68
C MET A 325 -20.87 24.31 7.23
N THR A 326 -19.76 24.14 7.97
CA THR A 326 -18.75 23.12 7.66
C THR A 326 -19.32 21.71 7.74
N LEU A 327 -20.13 21.40 8.76
CA LEU A 327 -20.80 20.10 8.91
C LEU A 327 -21.69 19.77 7.70
N LEU A 328 -22.43 20.74 7.17
CA LEU A 328 -23.25 20.54 5.97
C LEU A 328 -22.37 20.25 4.75
N VAL A 329 -21.28 20.99 4.57
CA VAL A 329 -20.33 20.79 3.47
C VAL A 329 -19.63 19.42 3.55
N THR A 330 -19.18 19.00 4.74
CA THR A 330 -18.52 17.70 4.92
C THR A 330 -19.51 16.54 4.85
N ALA A 331 -20.75 16.70 5.32
CA ALA A 331 -21.80 15.69 5.18
C ALA A 331 -22.20 15.47 3.72
N VAL A 332 -22.37 16.53 2.93
CA VAL A 332 -22.65 16.42 1.48
C VAL A 332 -21.48 15.75 0.74
N ALA A 333 -20.24 16.15 1.02
CA ALA A 333 -19.07 15.52 0.43
C ALA A 333 -18.91 14.04 0.84
N THR A 334 -19.21 13.73 2.10
CA THR A 334 -19.19 12.33 2.60
C THR A 334 -20.26 11.50 1.89
N ALA A 335 -21.48 12.01 1.74
CA ALA A 335 -22.56 11.31 1.03
C ALA A 335 -22.21 11.06 -0.45
N LEU A 336 -21.62 12.04 -1.14
CA LEU A 336 -21.18 11.91 -2.54
C LEU A 336 -20.02 10.92 -2.70
N ALA A 337 -19.11 10.82 -1.72
CA ALA A 337 -17.98 9.90 -1.75
C ALA A 337 -18.29 8.48 -1.27
N PHE A 338 -19.30 8.31 -0.40
CA PHE A 338 -19.59 7.05 0.27
C PHE A 338 -19.92 5.94 -0.74
N LEU A 339 -20.86 6.18 -1.66
CA LEU A 339 -21.28 5.15 -2.62
C LEU A 339 -20.18 4.82 -3.67
N PRO A 340 -19.50 5.79 -4.32
CA PRO A 340 -18.37 5.48 -5.20
C PRO A 340 -17.22 4.77 -4.49
N GLY A 341 -16.89 5.16 -3.25
CA GLY A 341 -15.86 4.50 -2.46
C GLY A 341 -16.17 3.03 -2.19
N ILE A 342 -17.43 2.69 -1.89
CA ILE A 342 -17.88 1.30 -1.70
C ILE A 342 -17.81 0.52 -3.02
N ILE A 343 -18.29 1.10 -4.12
CA ILE A 343 -18.29 0.44 -5.44
C ILE A 343 -16.86 0.15 -5.90
N LEU A 344 -15.96 1.15 -5.81
CA LEU A 344 -14.56 1.00 -6.18
C LEU A 344 -13.83 0.03 -5.24
N GLY A 345 -14.04 0.13 -3.92
CA GLY A 345 -13.42 -0.77 -2.95
C GLY A 345 -13.83 -2.23 -3.15
N ARG A 346 -15.11 -2.48 -3.48
CA ARG A 346 -15.60 -3.82 -3.84
C ARG A 346 -15.02 -4.32 -5.16
N GLY A 347 -14.99 -3.47 -6.19
CA GLY A 347 -14.41 -3.83 -7.49
C GLY A 347 -12.92 -4.17 -7.39
N TRP A 348 -12.14 -3.35 -6.68
CA TRP A 348 -10.73 -3.61 -6.42
C TRP A 348 -10.51 -4.87 -5.57
N ALA A 349 -11.33 -5.10 -4.53
CA ALA A 349 -11.26 -6.35 -3.75
C ALA A 349 -11.57 -7.59 -4.60
N GLN A 350 -12.59 -7.53 -5.45
CA GLN A 350 -12.96 -8.63 -6.34
C GLN A 350 -11.86 -8.93 -7.36
N VAL A 351 -11.31 -7.90 -8.01
CA VAL A 351 -10.20 -8.07 -8.97
C VAL A 351 -8.96 -8.62 -8.27
N MET A 352 -8.61 -8.15 -7.07
CA MET A 352 -7.46 -8.68 -6.35
C MET A 352 -7.66 -10.12 -5.86
N LEU A 353 -8.85 -10.48 -5.37
CA LEU A 353 -9.12 -11.86 -4.92
C LEU A 353 -9.19 -12.83 -6.10
N VAL A 354 -9.97 -12.52 -7.15
CA VAL A 354 -10.18 -13.43 -8.28
C VAL A 354 -9.00 -13.42 -9.25
N ASN A 355 -8.54 -12.24 -9.69
CA ASN A 355 -7.52 -12.12 -10.74
C ASN A 355 -6.08 -12.03 -10.23
N MET A 356 -5.84 -11.63 -8.96
CA MET A 356 -4.48 -11.52 -8.41
C MET A 356 -4.12 -12.58 -7.36
N LEU A 357 -5.10 -13.34 -6.86
CA LEU A 357 -4.90 -14.36 -5.83
C LEU A 357 -5.56 -15.71 -6.17
N ASN A 358 -6.29 -15.81 -7.28
CA ASN A 358 -7.04 -17.00 -7.68
C ASN A 358 -7.93 -17.54 -6.54
N MET A 359 -8.63 -16.67 -5.81
CA MET A 359 -9.54 -17.02 -4.71
C MET A 359 -10.97 -16.63 -5.03
N ASP A 360 -11.89 -17.59 -4.98
CA ASP A 360 -13.33 -17.33 -5.13
C ASP A 360 -13.89 -16.68 -3.84
N PRO A 361 -14.33 -15.40 -3.84
CA PRO A 361 -14.61 -14.65 -2.63
C PRO A 361 -15.98 -14.99 -2.03
N THR A 362 -16.00 -15.43 -0.76
CA THR A 362 -17.26 -15.78 -0.05
C THR A 362 -18.16 -14.58 0.22
N SER A 363 -17.60 -13.37 0.34
CA SER A 363 -18.35 -12.13 0.54
C SER A 363 -17.53 -10.90 0.19
N LEU A 364 -18.12 -9.99 -0.59
CA LEU A 364 -17.59 -8.65 -0.87
C LEU A 364 -18.23 -7.58 0.02
N ALA A 365 -18.80 -7.95 1.18
CA ALA A 365 -19.24 -7.01 2.19
C ALA A 365 -18.08 -6.61 3.11
N ALA A 366 -17.76 -5.32 3.16
CA ALA A 366 -16.90 -4.79 4.20
C ALA A 366 -17.59 -4.92 5.57
N PRO A 367 -16.85 -5.05 6.68
CA PRO A 367 -17.43 -5.05 8.02
C PRO A 367 -17.98 -3.67 8.40
N TRP A 368 -18.98 -3.64 9.30
CA TRP A 368 -19.74 -2.43 9.64
C TRP A 368 -18.85 -1.26 10.11
N TRP A 369 -17.76 -1.56 10.82
CA TRP A 369 -16.83 -0.56 11.34
C TRP A 369 -16.14 0.24 10.24
N THR A 370 -15.97 -0.33 9.04
CA THR A 370 -15.29 0.33 7.93
C THR A 370 -16.13 1.47 7.37
N TYR A 371 -17.43 1.25 7.19
CA TYR A 371 -18.38 2.30 6.81
C TYR A 371 -18.43 3.42 7.86
N ALA A 372 -18.46 3.06 9.15
CA ALA A 372 -18.44 4.01 10.24
C ALA A 372 -17.13 4.84 10.28
N LEU A 373 -15.98 4.21 9.99
CA LEU A 373 -14.69 4.89 9.94
C LEU A 373 -14.57 5.83 8.72
N VAL A 374 -15.07 5.45 7.54
CA VAL A 374 -15.12 6.34 6.36
C VAL A 374 -16.00 7.56 6.63
N ILE A 375 -17.19 7.37 7.22
CA ILE A 375 -18.09 8.48 7.58
C ILE A 375 -17.44 9.40 8.63
N THR A 376 -16.83 8.81 9.66
CA THR A 376 -16.15 9.54 10.75
C THR A 376 -14.93 10.31 10.23
N ALA A 377 -14.16 9.74 9.30
CA ALA A 377 -13.04 10.43 8.65
C ALA A 377 -13.53 11.59 7.78
N GLY A 378 -14.53 11.36 6.93
CA GLY A 378 -15.08 12.36 6.00
C GLY A 378 -15.71 13.57 6.68
N VAL A 379 -16.48 13.34 7.75
CA VAL A 379 -17.15 14.40 8.50
C VAL A 379 -16.23 14.99 9.58
N GLY A 380 -15.56 14.14 10.36
CA GLY A 380 -14.82 14.53 11.55
C GLY A 380 -13.48 15.20 11.27
N LEU A 381 -12.66 14.68 10.35
CA LEU A 381 -11.32 15.21 10.11
C LEU A 381 -11.33 16.68 9.64
N PRO A 382 -12.17 17.09 8.65
CA PRO A 382 -12.21 18.50 8.24
C PRO A 382 -12.88 19.40 9.29
N LEU A 383 -13.79 18.88 10.12
CA LEU A 383 -14.34 19.64 11.26
C LEU A 383 -13.29 19.94 12.32
N VAL A 384 -12.44 18.96 12.68
CA VAL A 384 -11.32 19.14 13.62
C VAL A 384 -10.31 20.14 13.06
N MET A 385 -9.92 20.01 11.79
CA MET A 385 -8.99 20.95 11.14
C MET A 385 -9.57 22.36 10.99
N ALA A 386 -10.89 22.49 10.76
CA ALA A 386 -11.57 23.76 10.72
C ALA A 386 -11.76 24.41 12.11
N LEU A 387 -11.76 23.65 13.20
CA LEU A 387 -12.09 24.16 14.53
C LEU A 387 -11.18 25.32 14.96
N VAL A 388 -9.87 25.24 14.70
CA VAL A 388 -8.91 26.30 15.06
C VAL A 388 -9.17 27.63 14.32
N PRO A 389 -9.24 27.69 12.97
CA PRO A 389 -9.58 28.94 12.29
C PRO A 389 -11.00 29.45 12.62
N LEU A 390 -12.00 28.56 12.77
CA LEU A 390 -13.35 28.94 13.19
C LEU A 390 -13.37 29.56 14.60
N MET A 391 -12.63 29.00 15.56
CA MET A 391 -12.48 29.56 16.91
C MET A 391 -11.75 30.91 16.90
N ARG A 392 -10.70 31.07 16.08
CA ARG A 392 -9.99 32.36 15.94
C ARG A 392 -10.89 33.45 15.35
N ALA A 393 -11.59 33.16 14.25
CA ALA A 393 -12.49 34.12 13.61
C ALA A 393 -13.70 34.47 14.48
N SER A 394 -14.32 33.49 15.14
CA SER A 394 -15.47 33.73 16.03
C SER A 394 -15.13 34.51 17.30
N ARG A 395 -13.86 34.53 17.74
CA ARG A 395 -13.41 35.26 18.93
C ARG A 395 -13.14 36.75 18.68
N ARG A 396 -12.71 37.18 17.47
CA ARG A 396 -12.34 38.58 17.15
C ARG A 396 -13.32 39.63 17.67
N THR A 397 -12.82 40.75 18.21
CA THR A 397 -13.66 41.83 18.78
C THR A 397 -14.21 42.79 17.71
N VAL A 398 -15.26 43.55 18.04
CA VAL A 398 -15.83 44.56 17.12
C VAL A 398 -14.76 45.57 16.69
N ARG A 399 -13.94 46.04 17.64
CA ARG A 399 -12.80 46.91 17.38
C ARG A 399 -11.82 46.30 16.37
N GLU A 400 -11.34 45.08 16.60
CA GLU A 400 -10.46 44.39 15.64
C GLU A 400 -11.07 44.28 14.24
N THR A 401 -12.39 44.06 14.12
CA THR A 401 -13.05 43.96 12.81
C THR A 401 -13.24 45.29 12.08
N LEU A 402 -13.06 46.41 12.78
CA LEU A 402 -13.08 47.77 12.20
C LEU A 402 -11.65 48.24 11.92
N ASP A 403 -10.72 48.03 12.86
CA ASP A 403 -9.30 48.39 12.75
C ASP A 403 -8.60 47.63 11.58
N ASP A 404 -9.05 46.40 11.25
CA ASP A 404 -8.55 45.61 10.10
C ASP A 404 -8.76 46.29 8.72
N ARG A 405 -9.57 47.36 8.64
CA ARG A 405 -9.72 48.16 7.41
C ARG A 405 -8.54 49.12 7.16
N GLY A 406 -7.78 49.46 8.20
CA GLY A 406 -6.75 50.52 8.15
C GLY A 406 -5.33 50.04 7.82
N MET A 407 -5.04 48.75 7.96
CA MET A 407 -3.68 48.21 7.76
C MET A 407 -3.64 47.20 6.61
N GLY A 408 -3.00 47.62 5.51
CA GLY A 408 -2.72 46.76 4.37
C GLY A 408 -2.06 45.45 4.78
N GLN A 409 -2.72 44.34 4.41
CA GLN A 409 -2.35 42.94 4.58
C GLN A 409 -0.89 42.71 4.99
N LYS A 410 -0.63 42.55 6.29
CA LYS A 410 0.60 41.91 6.80
C LYS A 410 0.59 40.45 6.37
N VAL A 411 1.01 40.19 5.13
CA VAL A 411 1.34 38.85 4.63
C VAL A 411 2.20 38.17 5.67
N LEU A 412 1.80 36.98 6.10
CA LEU A 412 2.52 36.15 7.08
C LEU A 412 3.78 35.59 6.43
N ARG A 413 4.74 36.49 6.20
CA ARG A 413 6.08 36.20 5.69
C ARG A 413 6.75 35.29 6.72
N ALA A 414 6.85 34.02 6.40
CA ALA A 414 7.32 32.98 7.30
C ALA A 414 8.82 33.17 7.55
N LYS A 415 9.17 34.02 8.53
CA LYS A 415 10.55 34.39 8.87
C LYS A 415 11.47 33.17 9.01
N GLY A 416 10.97 32.04 9.52
CA GLY A 416 11.72 30.79 9.57
C GLY A 416 12.10 30.23 8.18
N LEU A 417 11.15 30.18 7.23
CA LEU A 417 11.39 29.62 5.89
C LEU A 417 12.25 30.53 5.01
N ASP A 418 12.03 31.85 5.00
CA ASP A 418 12.91 32.80 4.30
C ASP A 418 14.37 32.69 4.83
N THR A 419 14.56 32.50 6.14
CA THR A 419 15.87 32.34 6.79
C THR A 419 16.48 30.93 6.65
N TRP A 420 15.67 29.92 6.33
CA TRP A 420 16.14 28.55 6.07
C TRP A 420 16.51 28.36 4.60
N LEU A 421 15.68 28.84 3.66
CA LEU A 421 15.96 28.83 2.23
C LEU A 421 17.20 29.68 1.86
N SER A 422 17.43 30.80 2.55
CA SER A 422 18.64 31.61 2.36
C SER A 422 19.94 30.97 2.91
N ARG A 423 19.85 29.87 3.67
CA ARG A 423 21.01 29.02 4.01
C ARG A 423 21.33 27.99 2.93
N LEU A 424 20.36 27.62 2.09
CA LEU A 424 20.55 26.75 0.91
C LEU A 424 21.14 27.55 -0.27
N ARG A 425 22.39 28.00 -0.11
CA ARG A 425 23.20 28.57 -1.20
C ARG A 425 23.49 27.47 -2.23
N GLY A 426 22.75 27.44 -3.33
CA GLY A 426 22.99 26.50 -4.43
C GLY A 426 22.01 26.57 -5.61
N LEU A 427 20.77 27.02 -5.38
CA LEU A 427 19.79 27.18 -6.47
C LEU A 427 20.06 28.45 -7.28
N ASP A 428 20.74 28.28 -8.42
CA ASP A 428 21.12 29.35 -9.34
C ASP A 428 19.90 30.02 -10.00
N ARG A 429 19.99 31.33 -10.22
CA ARG A 429 18.85 32.26 -10.34
C ARG A 429 18.26 32.35 -11.77
N LYS A 430 18.39 31.27 -12.55
CA LYS A 430 18.19 31.27 -14.02
C LYS A 430 16.78 30.86 -14.50
N TRP A 431 15.92 30.36 -13.61
CA TRP A 431 14.58 29.86 -13.96
C TRP A 431 13.44 30.80 -13.53
N LEU A 432 13.50 32.06 -13.97
CA LEU A 432 12.41 33.04 -13.84
C LEU A 432 12.12 33.65 -15.22
N PRO A 433 10.87 33.58 -15.74
CA PRO A 433 10.53 34.13 -17.04
C PRO A 433 10.59 35.68 -17.05
N PRO A 434 10.92 36.30 -18.20
CA PRO A 434 11.07 37.75 -18.28
C PRO A 434 9.73 38.47 -18.12
N GLY A 435 9.62 39.30 -17.08
CA GLY A 435 8.44 40.14 -16.83
C GLY A 435 8.31 40.65 -15.39
N ALA A 436 8.80 39.91 -14.39
CA ALA A 436 8.60 40.19 -12.96
C ALA A 436 9.44 41.36 -12.38
N ALA A 437 9.89 42.32 -13.20
CA ALA A 437 10.93 43.30 -12.84
C ALA A 437 10.47 44.77 -12.69
N GLN A 438 9.21 45.11 -13.01
CA GLN A 438 8.78 46.52 -13.17
C GLN A 438 8.06 47.16 -11.95
N HIS A 439 7.85 46.45 -10.84
CA HIS A 439 7.04 46.94 -9.71
C HIS A 439 7.79 47.15 -8.37
N LEU A 440 9.11 47.34 -8.38
CA LEU A 440 9.93 47.52 -7.17
C LEU A 440 10.88 48.75 -7.19
N SER A 441 10.41 49.88 -7.73
CA SER A 441 11.15 51.15 -7.79
C SER A 441 10.44 52.32 -7.07
N ALA A 442 9.86 52.08 -5.90
CA ALA A 442 9.04 53.07 -5.17
C ALA A 442 9.33 53.15 -3.65
N SER A 443 10.57 52.91 -3.20
CA SER A 443 10.90 52.93 -1.75
C SER A 443 12.34 53.33 -1.37
N SER A 444 13.02 54.15 -2.17
CA SER A 444 14.41 54.59 -1.94
C SER A 444 14.60 56.11 -1.78
N ALA A 445 13.57 56.91 -2.07
CA ALA A 445 13.65 58.38 -2.09
C ALA A 445 13.30 59.03 -0.73
N LEU A 446 14.07 58.75 0.34
CA LEU A 446 13.90 59.44 1.64
C LEU A 446 15.15 59.49 2.57
N ARG A 447 16.36 59.20 2.07
CA ARG A 447 17.63 59.39 2.84
C ARG A 447 18.75 59.98 1.98
N ALA A 448 18.62 61.24 1.60
CA ALA A 448 19.66 61.99 0.89
C ALA A 448 19.56 63.52 1.14
N ARG A 449 19.34 63.96 2.38
CA ARG A 449 19.10 65.39 2.68
C ARG A 449 19.51 65.87 4.09
N SER A 450 20.73 65.59 4.52
CA SER A 450 21.25 66.03 5.83
C SER A 450 22.78 66.15 5.93
N TRP A 451 23.50 66.44 4.84
CA TRP A 451 24.97 66.46 4.82
C TRP A 451 25.59 67.65 4.06
N ILE A 452 24.92 68.81 4.08
CA ILE A 452 25.48 70.10 3.62
C ILE A 452 25.10 71.18 4.65
N ALA A 453 25.89 71.30 5.72
CA ALA A 453 25.90 72.44 6.64
C ALA A 453 27.15 72.44 7.55
N GLY A 454 27.88 73.56 7.59
CA GLY A 454 28.56 74.00 8.83
C GLY A 454 29.91 73.39 9.22
N ALA A 455 30.95 73.51 8.38
CA ALA A 455 32.35 73.43 8.84
C ALA A 455 33.28 74.35 8.03
N GLY A 456 33.45 75.60 8.48
CA GLY A 456 34.66 76.39 8.17
C GLY A 456 35.82 76.00 9.11
N ARG A 457 37.02 76.56 8.99
CA ARG A 457 37.49 77.76 8.27
C ARG A 457 39.01 77.61 8.01
N GLY A 458 39.57 78.13 6.91
CA GLY A 458 41.02 78.03 6.64
C GLY A 458 41.53 78.94 5.51
N HIS A 459 42.59 79.72 5.81
CA HIS A 459 43.35 80.64 4.95
C HIS A 459 44.38 79.89 4.06
N PHE A 460 45.03 80.44 3.01
CA PHE A 460 44.83 81.57 2.06
C PHE A 460 45.88 81.44 0.91
N HIS A 461 45.97 82.40 -0.04
CA HIS A 461 46.82 82.39 -1.27
C HIS A 461 48.26 81.84 -1.23
N GLN A 462 48.70 81.16 -2.32
CA GLN A 462 49.63 81.59 -3.42
C GLN A 462 49.88 80.37 -4.36
N ARG A 463 49.95 80.41 -5.71
CA ARG A 463 50.72 81.15 -6.77
C ARG A 463 52.01 80.40 -7.19
N THR A 464 52.30 80.37 -8.51
CA THR A 464 53.56 79.88 -9.17
C THR A 464 53.91 78.37 -9.02
N GLU A 465 54.59 77.64 -9.93
CA GLU A 465 54.84 77.73 -11.41
C GLU A 465 55.55 76.43 -11.90
N HIS A 466 55.90 76.32 -13.21
CA HIS A 466 56.81 75.32 -13.83
C HIS A 466 56.43 73.79 -13.78
N ILE A 467 57.10 72.86 -14.50
CA ILE A 467 57.27 72.71 -15.97
C ILE A 467 57.76 71.28 -16.35
N SER A 468 57.52 70.81 -17.59
CA SER A 468 58.09 69.60 -18.26
C SER A 468 57.71 68.19 -17.71
N GLY A 469 57.78 67.09 -18.48
CA GLY A 469 57.92 66.98 -19.95
C GLY A 469 58.09 65.54 -20.51
N HIS A 470 57.74 65.34 -21.79
CA HIS A 470 58.08 64.22 -22.73
C HIS A 470 57.58 62.78 -22.41
N ARG A 471 57.00 62.03 -23.38
CA ARG A 471 57.60 61.15 -24.45
C ARG A 471 58.58 60.10 -23.88
N GLY A 472 58.56 58.80 -24.19
CA GLY A 472 57.79 57.93 -25.12
C GLY A 472 58.44 56.51 -25.16
N ASP A 473 58.15 55.52 -26.01
CA ASP A 473 57.08 55.23 -27.00
C ASP A 473 57.21 53.75 -27.52
N THR A 474 56.21 53.23 -28.24
CA THR A 474 56.23 52.08 -29.21
C THR A 474 56.41 50.58 -28.81
N ARG A 475 55.56 49.74 -29.46
CA ARG A 475 55.78 48.36 -30.04
C ARG A 475 55.87 47.07 -29.17
N HIS A 476 54.84 46.21 -29.32
CA HIS A 476 54.83 44.81 -29.87
C HIS A 476 56.15 43.97 -30.04
N PRO A 477 56.10 42.62 -30.24
CA PRO A 477 55.10 41.56 -29.84
C PRO A 477 55.70 40.14 -29.48
N ARG A 478 54.82 39.11 -29.30
CA ARG A 478 55.01 37.61 -29.37
C ARG A 478 55.26 36.78 -28.09
N GLY A 479 54.85 35.48 -28.16
CA GLY A 479 55.13 34.36 -27.23
C GLY A 479 53.94 33.98 -26.33
N ARG A 480 53.28 32.80 -26.33
CA ARG A 480 53.38 31.44 -26.93
C ARG A 480 53.71 30.31 -25.93
N THR A 481 52.67 29.83 -25.23
CA THR A 481 52.56 28.59 -24.41
C THR A 481 51.05 28.30 -24.20
N THR A 482 50.43 27.12 -24.03
CA THR A 482 50.78 25.67 -23.86
C THR A 482 51.50 25.31 -22.55
N MET A 483 51.16 24.26 -21.79
CA MET A 483 50.54 22.96 -22.11
C MET A 483 49.97 22.30 -20.82
N GLY A 484 48.98 21.40 -20.94
CA GLY A 484 48.58 20.47 -19.86
C GLY A 484 47.57 21.00 -18.83
N ARG A 485 46.77 20.15 -18.17
CA ARG A 485 46.63 18.69 -18.32
C ARG A 485 45.19 18.26 -18.01
#